data_AF-A0A1Q6V0V5-F1
#
_entry.id   AF-A0A1Q6V0V5-F1
#
_cell.length_a   1.000
_cell.length_b   1.000
_cell.length_c   1.000
_cell.angle_alpha   90.00
_cell.angle_beta   90.00
_cell.angle_gamma   90.00
#
_symmetry.space_group_name_H-M   'P 1'
#
loop_
_entity.id
_entity.type
_entity.pdbx_description
1 polymer ?
#
loop_
_entity_poly.entity_id
_entity_poly.type
_entity_poly.pdbx_seq_one_letter_code
_entity_poly.pdbx_strand_id
1 'polypeptide(L)'
;MIEARDTNNADLNNTSVDKFLTSIVSNIGTKTSNIKSNYEVSQGTKTVVENERQNKIGVNLDEELMDLVKYQMGYQAASRIFNITSELMMTLVNLGK
;
A
#
# COMPACT_ATOMS: atom_id res chain seq x y z
N MET A 1 16.62 -44.68 40.00
CA MET A 1 16.01 -44.26 38.71
C MET A 1 15.90 -42.74 38.54
N ILE A 2 15.95 -41.94 39.61
CA ILE A 2 15.94 -40.45 39.53
C ILE A 2 17.33 -39.86 39.24
N GLU A 3 18.42 -40.55 39.61
CA GLU A 3 19.80 -40.06 39.42
C GLU A 3 20.26 -40.00 37.95
N ALA A 4 19.72 -40.85 37.07
CA ALA A 4 20.07 -40.87 35.65
C ALA A 4 19.58 -39.62 34.89
N ARG A 5 18.64 -38.87 35.46
CA ARG A 5 18.04 -37.68 34.83
C ARG A 5 18.90 -36.42 35.02
N ASP A 6 19.73 -36.40 36.06
CA ASP A 6 20.59 -35.26 36.42
C ASP A 6 22.09 -35.57 36.34
N THR A 7 22.46 -36.79 35.94
CA THR A 7 23.86 -37.11 35.63
C THR A 7 24.25 -36.43 34.33
N ASN A 8 25.32 -35.66 34.37
CA ASN A 8 25.88 -35.03 33.19
C ASN A 8 26.37 -36.11 32.22
N ASN A 9 25.83 -36.12 31.00
CA ASN A 9 26.18 -37.11 30.00
C ASN A 9 27.23 -36.53 29.03
N ALA A 10 28.34 -37.26 28.82
CA ALA A 10 29.43 -36.84 27.94
C ALA A 10 28.96 -36.66 26.48
N ASP A 11 27.98 -37.44 26.04
CA ASP A 11 27.39 -37.34 24.69
C ASP A 11 26.49 -36.10 24.50
N LEU A 12 26.07 -35.45 25.59
CA LEU A 12 25.22 -34.25 25.60
C LEU A 12 25.99 -33.00 26.04
N ASN A 13 27.29 -32.89 25.72
CA ASN A 13 28.15 -31.79 26.16
C ASN A 13 28.20 -31.62 27.69
N ASN A 14 28.17 -32.71 28.45
CA ASN A 14 28.21 -32.69 29.92
C ASN A 14 27.04 -31.92 30.55
N THR A 15 25.85 -31.94 29.91
CA THR A 15 24.61 -31.42 30.49
C THR A 15 23.64 -32.56 30.81
N SER A 16 22.71 -32.33 31.73
CA SER A 16 21.66 -33.29 32.02
C SER A 16 20.63 -33.32 30.88
N VAL A 17 19.99 -34.47 30.67
CA VAL A 17 18.98 -34.66 29.61
C VAL A 17 17.86 -33.62 29.72
N ASP A 18 17.47 -33.28 30.94
CA ASP A 18 16.44 -32.28 31.24
C ASP A 18 16.86 -30.86 30.81
N LYS A 19 18.11 -30.47 31.09
CA LYS A 19 18.66 -29.17 30.67
C LYS A 19 18.82 -29.09 29.15
N PHE A 20 19.23 -30.18 28.51
CA PHE A 20 19.33 -30.23 27.05
C PHE A 20 17.97 -30.04 26.38
N LEU A 21 16.95 -30.77 26.82
CA LEU A 21 15.58 -30.64 26.30
C LEU A 21 15.01 -29.24 26.57
N THR A 22 15.22 -28.70 27.78
CA THR A 22 14.80 -27.34 28.12
C THR A 22 15.49 -26.29 27.24
N SER A 23 16.77 -26.47 26.93
CA SER A 23 17.51 -25.59 26.02
C SER A 23 16.95 -25.61 24.60
N ILE A 24 16.61 -26.80 24.08
CA ILE A 24 15.97 -26.94 22.77
C ILE A 24 14.61 -26.22 22.75
N VAL A 25 13.75 -26.47 23.75
CA VAL A 25 12.43 -25.83 23.83
C VAL A 25 12.55 -24.32 23.96
N SER A 26 13.49 -23.83 24.78
CA SER A 26 13.78 -22.41 24.93
C SER A 26 14.29 -21.76 23.64
N ASN A 27 15.16 -22.46 22.90
CA ASN A 27 15.66 -22.00 21.61
C ASN A 27 14.53 -21.88 20.58
N ILE A 28 13.65 -22.88 20.50
CA ILE A 28 12.47 -22.87 19.62
C ILE A 28 11.52 -21.74 20.02
N GLY A 29 11.26 -21.55 21.31
CA GLY A 29 10.42 -20.45 21.81
C GLY A 29 10.98 -19.08 21.42
N THR A 30 12.27 -18.88 21.61
CA THR A 30 12.97 -17.63 21.26
C THR A 30 12.95 -17.38 19.75
N LYS A 31 13.24 -18.41 18.93
CA LYS A 31 13.15 -18.32 17.47
C LYS A 31 11.74 -17.98 17.00
N THR A 32 10.73 -18.62 17.59
CA THR A 32 9.32 -18.37 17.26
C THR A 32 8.92 -16.93 17.60
N SER A 33 9.32 -16.44 18.78
CA SER A 33 9.08 -15.05 19.18
C SER A 33 9.74 -14.06 18.23
N ASN A 34 10.99 -14.32 17.81
CA ASN A 34 11.70 -13.48 16.85
C ASN A 34 11.03 -13.47 15.48
N ILE A 35 10.62 -14.65 14.98
CA ILE A 35 9.90 -14.76 13.70
C ILE A 35 8.58 -13.99 13.76
N LYS A 36 7.84 -14.11 14.87
CA LYS A 36 6.59 -13.38 15.06
C LYS A 36 6.80 -11.86 15.08
N SER A 37 7.80 -11.38 15.81
CA SER A 37 8.16 -9.96 15.81
C SER A 37 8.54 -9.46 14.41
N ASN A 38 9.36 -10.23 13.67
CA ASN A 38 9.76 -9.87 12.31
C ASN A 38 8.57 -9.86 11.34
N TYR A 39 7.63 -10.79 11.53
CA TYR A 39 6.39 -10.84 10.76
C TYR A 39 5.53 -9.59 11.02
N GLU A 40 5.35 -9.20 12.29
CA GLU A 40 4.61 -8.00 12.67
C GLU A 40 5.24 -6.73 12.09
N VAL A 41 6.57 -6.60 12.17
CA VAL A 41 7.31 -5.50 11.54
C VAL A 41 7.09 -5.47 10.03
N SER A 42 7.25 -6.61 9.35
CA SER A 42 7.07 -6.72 7.89
C SER A 42 5.64 -6.38 7.48
N GLN A 43 4.66 -6.80 8.26
CA GLN A 43 3.25 -6.49 8.05
C GLN A 43 2.99 -4.98 8.24
N GLY A 44 3.61 -4.36 9.23
CA GLY A 44 3.58 -2.91 9.43
C GLY A 44 4.19 -2.15 8.24
N THR A 45 5.37 -2.57 7.76
CA THR A 45 6.00 -2.00 6.58
C THR A 45 5.12 -2.14 5.34
N LYS A 46 4.50 -3.31 5.14
CA LYS A 46 3.56 -3.52 4.03
C LYS A 46 2.42 -2.52 4.09
N THR A 47 1.80 -2.33 5.26
CA THR A 47 0.70 -1.37 5.44
C THR A 47 1.14 0.07 5.13
N VAL A 48 2.34 0.47 5.58
CA VAL A 48 2.89 1.80 5.26
C VAL A 48 3.05 1.98 3.75
N VAL A 49 3.67 1.00 3.06
CA VAL A 49 3.85 1.06 1.61
C VAL A 49 2.51 1.05 0.87
N GLU A 50 1.52 0.27 1.34
CA GLU A 50 0.18 0.27 0.76
C GLU A 50 -0.53 1.62 0.92
N ASN A 51 -0.35 2.29 2.06
CA ASN A 51 -0.88 3.64 2.30
C ASN A 51 -0.15 4.69 1.45
N GLU A 52 1.17 4.65 1.35
CA GLU A 52 1.92 5.55 0.45
C GLU A 52 1.52 5.34 -1.00
N ARG A 53 1.32 4.08 -1.41
CA ARG A 53 0.83 3.75 -2.74
C ARG A 53 -0.58 4.31 -2.96
N GLN A 54 -1.49 4.19 -1.98
CA GLN A 54 -2.82 4.81 -2.05
C GLN A 54 -2.76 6.34 -2.11
N ASN A 55 -1.82 6.98 -1.41
CA ASN A 55 -1.65 8.44 -1.47
C ASN A 55 -1.14 8.92 -2.83
N LYS A 56 -0.30 8.12 -3.52
CA LYS A 56 0.21 8.47 -4.87
C LYS A 56 -0.72 8.07 -6.01
N ILE A 57 -1.46 6.96 -5.84
CA ILE A 57 -2.37 6.42 -6.87
C ILE A 57 -3.80 6.93 -6.66
N GLY A 58 -4.10 7.49 -5.49
CA GLY A 58 -5.37 8.11 -5.18
C GLY A 58 -5.58 9.31 -6.08
N VAL A 59 -6.36 9.11 -7.14
CA VAL A 59 -6.97 10.21 -7.86
C VAL A 59 -8.03 10.81 -6.96
N ASN A 60 -8.01 12.13 -6.82
CA ASN A 60 -9.07 12.81 -6.13
C ASN A 60 -10.25 12.95 -7.09
N LEU A 61 -11.29 12.12 -6.91
CA LEU A 61 -12.46 12.11 -7.78
C LEU A 61 -13.12 13.50 -7.89
N ASP A 62 -13.02 14.32 -6.83
CA ASP A 62 -13.53 15.69 -6.84
C ASP A 62 -12.67 16.62 -7.70
N GLU A 63 -11.35 16.39 -7.75
CA GLU A 63 -10.43 17.12 -8.64
C GLU A 63 -10.64 16.71 -10.10
N GLU A 64 -10.78 15.41 -10.38
CA GLU A 64 -11.14 14.91 -11.71
C GLU A 64 -12.51 15.42 -12.16
N LEU A 65 -13.50 15.49 -11.26
CA LEU A 65 -14.80 16.08 -11.54
C LEU A 65 -14.70 17.58 -11.81
N MET A 66 -13.90 18.31 -11.05
CA MET A 66 -13.68 19.74 -11.27
C MET A 66 -13.02 19.98 -12.64
N ASP A 67 -12.02 19.19 -13.01
CA ASP A 67 -11.41 19.24 -14.34
C ASP A 67 -12.40 18.87 -15.44
N LEU A 68 -13.23 17.84 -15.24
CA LEU A 68 -14.31 17.50 -16.17
C LEU A 68 -15.27 18.67 -16.37
N VAL A 69 -15.74 19.29 -15.29
CA VAL A 69 -16.63 20.47 -15.35
C VAL A 69 -15.95 21.63 -16.05
N LYS A 70 -14.65 21.86 -15.80
CA LYS A 70 -13.86 22.88 -16.50
C LYS A 70 -13.79 22.63 -18.01
N TYR A 71 -13.56 21.39 -18.43
CA TYR A 71 -13.57 21.02 -19.85
C TYR A 71 -14.98 21.17 -20.47
N GLN A 72 -16.04 20.82 -19.73
CA GLN A 72 -17.42 21.03 -20.17
C GLN A 72 -17.73 22.52 -20.36
N MET A 73 -17.33 23.38 -19.43
CA MET A 73 -17.49 24.83 -19.55
C MET A 73 -16.69 25.39 -20.74
N GLY A 74 -15.45 24.92 -20.93
CA GLY A 74 -14.62 25.29 -22.08
C GLY A 74 -15.26 24.90 -23.40
N TYR A 75 -15.84 23.69 -23.47
CA TYR A 75 -16.59 23.24 -24.65
C TYR A 75 -17.82 24.12 -24.92
N GLN A 76 -18.62 24.43 -23.90
CA GLN A 76 -19.76 25.32 -24.03
C GLN A 76 -19.36 26.73 -24.50
N ALA A 77 -18.25 27.26 -23.98
CA ALA A 77 -17.72 28.55 -24.42
C ALA A 77 -17.28 28.51 -25.89
N ALA A 78 -16.59 27.44 -26.31
CA ALA A 78 -16.21 27.23 -27.70
C ALA A 78 -17.45 27.16 -28.62
N SER A 79 -18.50 26.43 -28.24
CA SER A 79 -19.75 26.38 -29.00
C SER A 79 -20.38 27.75 -29.19
N ARG A 80 -20.36 28.61 -28.16
CA ARG A 80 -20.85 30.00 -28.28
C ARG A 80 -20.03 30.82 -29.27
N ILE A 81 -18.70 30.67 -29.27
CA ILE A 81 -17.83 31.35 -30.24
C ILE A 81 -18.18 30.92 -31.68
N PHE A 82 -18.39 29.62 -31.91
CA PHE A 82 -18.81 29.10 -33.21
C PHE A 82 -20.16 29.67 -33.65
N ASN A 83 -21.14 29.77 -32.74
CA ASN A 83 -22.44 30.37 -33.06
C ASN A 83 -22.31 31.83 -33.48
N ILE A 84 -21.54 32.63 -32.73
CA ILE A 84 -21.29 34.05 -33.06
C ILE A 84 -20.58 34.16 -34.42
N THR A 85 -19.60 33.29 -34.67
CA THR A 85 -18.87 33.27 -35.94
C THR A 85 -19.80 32.95 -37.11
N SER A 86 -20.73 32.01 -36.91
CA SER A 86 -21.74 31.64 -37.90
C SER A 86 -22.70 32.81 -38.18
N GLU A 87 -23.16 33.53 -37.16
CA GLU A 87 -23.98 34.73 -37.32
C GLU A 87 -23.25 35.85 -38.07
N LEU A 88 -21.97 36.08 -37.75
CA LEU A 88 -21.15 37.06 -38.47
C LEU A 88 -20.99 36.68 -39.94
N MET A 89 -20.74 35.40 -40.24
CA MET A 89 -20.64 34.91 -41.62
C MET A 89 -21.95 35.10 -42.38
N MET A 90 -23.09 34.77 -41.77
CA MET A 90 -24.41 35.00 -42.37
C MET A 90 -24.67 36.49 -42.63
N THR A 91 -24.27 37.37 -41.71
CA THR A 91 -24.42 38.82 -41.86
C THR A 91 -23.59 39.35 -43.04
N LEU A 92 -22.33 38.93 -43.16
CA LEU A 92 -21.47 39.32 -44.29
C LEU A 92 -22.03 38.86 -45.63
N VAL A 93 -22.54 37.63 -45.71
CA VAL A 93 -23.16 37.08 -46.93
C VAL A 93 -24.42 37.85 -47.32
N ASN A 94 -25.23 38.28 -46.35
CA ASN A 94 -26.45 39.05 -46.61
C ASN A 94 -26.16 40.50 -47.04
N LEU A 95 -25.03 41.10 -46.64
CA LEU A 95 -24.62 42.44 -47.11
C LEU A 95 -24.05 42.43 -48.55
N GLY A 96 -23.55 41.29 -49.02
CA GLY A 96 -22.98 41.14 -50.36
C GLY A 96 -24.00 40.85 -51.47
N LYS A 97 -25.29 40.75 -51.14
CA LYS A 97 -26.41 40.69 -52.08
C LYS A 97 -27.04 42.06 -52.24
#